data_AF-A0A4R5AGX5-F1
#
_entry.id   AF-A0A4R5AGX5-F1
#
_cell.length_a   1.000
_cell.length_b   1.000
_cell.length_c   1.000
_cell.angle_alpha   90.00
_cell.angle_beta   90.00
_cell.angle_gamma   90.00
#
_symmetry.space_group_name_H-M   'P 1'
#
loop_
_entity.id
_entity.type
_entity.pdbx_description
1 polymer ?
#
loop_
_entity_poly.entity_id
_entity_poly.type
_entity_poly.pdbx_seq_one_letter_code
_entity_poly.pdbx_strand_id
1 'polypeptide(L)'
;MGRQLLHRRPRRWWIAPAVAGLLVPMAAAQASPADEAAPAQSGRVSAGISNVVGSPIPPHAWPENHPRLIEQFHVEIENVTGGAIEHVALDGTRTHLGNVQRAATSTVAANDGFWASRYSRAVDGTAGHLLATSVYVLRSKVWPEESYDPSYYEDFDPAEDQRDWTTSLLNIRPDRYLGADHGHWLADTIYTDIPGGSAIFGGDSALPTGSPLSYYDEEQGSWRPIAEHFRDDPTKAPPQRLRFTANRPVSRGEESPSYLEFENWAAGDTVAGRTHTRNGRILVGYENGAPRHVADVVQRVAGAGRFGGTEFAQVGQMDTNHPGALTFSTSPYVGFTWDQNLRGGFQIVPANHVKFLSNDLGQNSFIGRPQWLIVGPVGADPSVLYDRRYIIDGELSFSPGWEAIAPVFGMYARTTFDADNLDESTYFEVSYDYGETWHLSPVLVGTHDPSTCQDATCPHNWTNIRVHLAYPAGP
;
A
#
# COMPACT_ATOMS: atom_id res chain seq x y z
N MET A 1 -37.90 38.74 -21.74
CA MET A 1 -39.20 38.09 -22.03
C MET A 1 -39.36 36.93 -21.06
N GLY A 2 -40.47 36.90 -20.32
CA GLY A 2 -40.55 36.23 -19.02
C GLY A 2 -41.04 34.78 -18.98
N ARG A 3 -40.96 34.21 -17.77
CA ARG A 3 -42.00 33.46 -17.03
C ARG A 3 -41.40 33.11 -15.65
N GLN A 4 -41.80 33.78 -14.58
CA GLN A 4 -42.92 33.48 -13.67
C GLN A 4 -42.68 32.31 -12.69
N LEU A 5 -42.56 32.70 -11.42
CA LEU A 5 -42.84 31.94 -10.20
C LEU A 5 -44.25 31.29 -10.22
N LEU A 6 -44.46 30.21 -9.44
CA LEU A 6 -45.44 30.16 -8.33
C LEU A 6 -45.63 28.75 -7.70
N HIS A 7 -45.48 28.72 -6.36
CA HIS A 7 -46.37 28.14 -5.33
C HIS A 7 -46.32 26.66 -4.83
N ARG A 8 -45.88 26.56 -3.56
CA ARG A 8 -46.61 26.15 -2.32
C ARG A 8 -47.16 24.70 -2.13
N ARG A 9 -46.53 24.02 -1.15
CA ARG A 9 -46.98 23.03 -0.10
C ARG A 9 -48.48 23.01 0.27
N PRO A 10 -49.11 21.93 0.82
CA PRO A 10 -48.78 21.34 2.16
C PRO A 10 -49.17 19.85 2.52
N ARG A 11 -48.35 19.22 3.39
CA ARG A 11 -48.64 18.67 4.77
C ARG A 11 -49.84 17.69 4.99
N ARG A 12 -49.62 16.45 5.50
CA ARG A 12 -49.93 15.97 6.89
C ARG A 12 -50.18 14.43 7.09
N TRP A 13 -49.51 13.88 8.12
CA TRP A 13 -49.92 12.88 9.16
C TRP A 13 -50.07 11.41 8.69
N TRP A 14 -49.62 10.37 9.43
CA TRP A 14 -50.19 9.83 10.67
C TRP A 14 -49.18 9.14 11.61
N ILE A 15 -49.57 9.07 12.88
CA ILE A 15 -48.92 8.45 14.05
C ILE A 15 -49.44 7.00 14.25
N ALA A 16 -48.59 6.19 14.89
CA ALA A 16 -48.66 4.79 15.38
C ALA A 16 -50.00 4.25 15.94
N PRO A 17 -50.10 2.94 16.25
CA PRO A 17 -49.71 2.49 17.60
C PRO A 17 -49.02 1.12 17.72
N ALA A 18 -48.39 0.93 18.88
CA ALA A 18 -47.79 -0.28 19.41
C ALA A 18 -48.81 -1.37 19.79
N VAL A 19 -48.35 -2.62 19.83
CA VAL A 19 -48.98 -3.70 20.62
C VAL A 19 -47.89 -4.43 21.40
N ALA A 20 -48.05 -4.42 22.72
CA ALA A 20 -47.32 -5.22 23.68
C ALA A 20 -48.05 -6.56 23.93
N GLY A 21 -47.28 -7.63 24.15
CA GLY A 21 -47.77 -8.94 24.61
C GLY A 21 -46.70 -9.64 25.44
N LEU A 22 -47.08 -10.09 26.64
CA LEU A 22 -46.27 -10.48 27.79
C LEU A 22 -46.28 -12.02 28.01
N LEU A 23 -45.20 -12.55 28.60
CA LEU A 23 -45.06 -13.72 29.52
C LEU A 23 -44.79 -15.19 29.01
N VAL A 24 -43.50 -15.64 29.04
CA VAL A 24 -42.79 -16.51 30.05
C VAL A 24 -43.35 -17.94 30.38
N PRO A 25 -42.62 -19.02 30.87
CA PRO A 25 -41.18 -19.42 30.97
C PRO A 25 -40.83 -20.92 30.56
N MET A 26 -39.55 -21.31 30.78
CA MET A 26 -38.94 -22.66 31.05
C MET A 26 -38.31 -23.42 29.85
N ALA A 27 -37.12 -24.05 29.91
CA ALA A 27 -36.11 -24.24 30.96
C ALA A 27 -34.73 -24.59 30.34
N ALA A 28 -33.70 -24.23 31.12
CA ALA A 28 -32.30 -24.65 31.20
C ALA A 28 -31.68 -25.68 30.21
N ALA A 29 -30.49 -25.32 29.70
CA ALA A 29 -29.32 -26.21 29.71
C ALA A 29 -28.01 -25.39 29.72
N GLN A 30 -27.38 -25.37 30.91
CA GLN A 30 -25.95 -25.42 31.25
C GLN A 30 -24.92 -24.50 30.57
N ALA A 31 -24.33 -23.65 31.43
CA ALA A 31 -23.18 -22.78 31.20
C ALA A 31 -21.83 -23.53 31.36
N SER A 32 -20.84 -23.06 30.59
CA SER A 32 -19.39 -23.18 30.87
C SER A 32 -18.82 -21.75 30.96
N PRO A 33 -17.68 -21.56 31.66
CA PRO A 33 -17.47 -20.38 32.50
C PRO A 33 -17.03 -19.13 31.73
N ALA A 34 -17.41 -18.00 32.31
CA ALA A 34 -17.10 -16.65 31.88
C ALA A 34 -15.59 -16.37 31.92
N ASP A 35 -15.04 -15.96 30.77
CA ASP A 35 -13.87 -15.09 30.75
C ASP A 35 -14.29 -13.70 31.24
N GLU A 36 -13.52 -13.16 32.18
CA GLU A 36 -13.70 -11.83 32.76
C GLU A 36 -13.81 -10.76 31.68
N ALA A 37 -14.98 -10.11 31.64
CA ALA A 37 -15.22 -8.95 30.82
C ALA A 37 -14.32 -7.79 31.28
N ALA A 38 -13.35 -7.42 30.43
CA ALA A 38 -12.64 -6.16 30.50
C ALA A 38 -13.64 -4.98 30.47
N PRO A 39 -13.39 -3.89 31.20
CA PRO A 39 -14.35 -2.81 31.34
C PRO A 39 -14.54 -2.07 30.01
N ALA A 40 -15.80 -1.78 29.69
CA ALA A 40 -16.20 -0.99 28.54
C ALA A 40 -15.57 0.42 28.60
N GLN A 41 -14.56 0.65 27.77
CA GLN A 41 -14.08 2.00 27.47
C GLN A 41 -14.95 2.61 26.38
N SER A 42 -15.53 3.76 26.68
CA SER A 42 -16.26 4.59 25.73
C SER A 42 -15.33 5.13 24.63
N GLY A 43 -15.48 4.61 23.41
CA GLY A 43 -15.67 5.46 22.22
C GLY A 43 -14.46 6.03 21.47
N ARG A 44 -13.27 5.42 21.53
CA ARG A 44 -12.28 5.56 20.43
C ARG A 44 -12.11 4.21 19.78
N VAL A 45 -12.57 4.09 18.52
CA VAL A 45 -12.23 2.96 17.65
C VAL A 45 -10.71 2.93 17.58
N SER A 46 -10.10 1.84 18.05
CA SER A 46 -8.65 1.67 18.04
C SER A 46 -8.17 1.61 16.60
N ALA A 47 -7.73 2.76 16.07
CA ALA A 47 -7.06 2.84 14.78
C ALA A 47 -5.75 2.06 14.90
N GLY A 48 -5.51 1.08 14.04
CA GLY A 48 -4.18 0.48 13.97
C GLY A 48 -3.16 1.45 13.37
N ILE A 49 -1.94 0.96 13.23
CA ILE A 49 -0.75 1.75 12.89
C ILE A 49 -0.98 2.60 11.62
N SER A 50 -1.69 2.07 10.62
CA SER A 50 -2.13 2.80 9.44
C SER A 50 -3.53 2.35 9.03
N ASN A 51 -4.41 3.31 8.75
CA ASN A 51 -5.69 3.07 8.10
C ASN A 51 -6.26 4.40 7.59
N VAL A 52 -7.24 4.31 6.69
CA VAL A 52 -8.16 5.42 6.41
C VAL A 52 -8.63 6.01 7.73
N VAL A 53 -8.36 7.30 7.97
CA VAL A 53 -8.73 7.97 9.23
C VAL A 53 -10.22 7.76 9.47
N GLY A 54 -10.57 7.16 10.61
CA GLY A 54 -11.95 6.83 10.97
C GLY A 54 -12.44 5.44 10.54
N SER A 55 -11.73 4.72 9.67
CA SER A 55 -12.07 3.34 9.33
C SER A 55 -11.57 2.36 10.40
N PRO A 56 -12.41 1.41 10.86
CA PRO A 56 -11.93 0.32 11.71
C PRO A 56 -11.04 -0.62 10.91
N ILE A 57 -9.99 -1.17 11.53
CA ILE A 57 -9.29 -2.31 10.95
C ILE A 57 -10.17 -3.54 11.13
N PRO A 58 -10.45 -4.32 10.08
CA PRO A 58 -11.23 -5.54 10.24
C PRO A 58 -10.66 -6.50 11.27
N PRO A 59 -11.51 -7.15 12.08
CA PRO A 59 -11.07 -8.11 13.08
C PRO A 59 -10.20 -9.24 12.49
N HIS A 60 -10.43 -9.63 11.24
CA HIS A 60 -9.66 -10.67 10.57
C HIS A 60 -8.21 -10.23 10.24
N ALA A 61 -7.96 -8.95 10.01
CA ALA A 61 -6.63 -8.40 9.71
C ALA A 61 -5.92 -7.81 10.94
N TRP A 62 -6.59 -7.83 12.10
CA TRP A 62 -6.13 -7.15 13.30
C TRP A 62 -4.70 -7.53 13.74
N PRO A 63 -4.33 -8.83 13.82
CA PRO A 63 -3.00 -9.23 14.29
C PRO A 63 -1.85 -8.73 13.40
N GLU A 64 -2.06 -8.65 12.09
CA GLU A 64 -1.07 -8.17 11.12
C GLU A 64 -0.91 -6.63 11.16
N ASN A 65 -1.90 -5.92 11.71
CA ASN A 65 -1.89 -4.47 11.87
C ASN A 65 -1.54 -4.00 13.30
N HIS A 66 -1.39 -4.95 14.22
CA HIS A 66 -0.87 -4.74 15.57
C HIS A 66 0.23 -5.77 15.89
N PRO A 67 1.26 -5.90 15.03
CA PRO A 67 2.35 -6.82 15.30
C PRO A 67 3.24 -6.25 16.41
N ARG A 68 4.01 -7.13 17.06
CA ARG A 68 5.22 -6.71 17.77
C ARG A 68 6.26 -6.35 16.72
N LEU A 69 6.93 -5.22 16.89
CA LEU A 69 7.97 -4.78 15.96
C LEU A 69 9.34 -5.09 16.52
N ILE A 70 10.19 -5.65 15.65
CA ILE A 70 11.58 -5.89 15.95
C ILE A 70 12.40 -5.03 14.99
N GLU A 71 13.13 -4.09 15.57
CA GLU A 71 14.11 -3.29 14.85
C GLU A 71 15.20 -4.20 14.27
N GLN A 72 15.67 -3.91 13.05
CA GLN A 72 16.69 -4.71 12.38
C GLN A 72 17.95 -3.92 12.06
N PHE A 73 17.80 -2.72 11.52
CA PHE A 73 18.90 -1.84 11.15
C PHE A 73 18.40 -0.42 10.91
N HIS A 74 19.34 0.49 10.70
CA HIS A 74 19.06 1.82 10.18
C HIS A 74 19.69 2.02 8.80
N VAL A 75 19.08 2.90 8.02
CA VAL A 75 19.73 3.52 6.86
C VAL A 75 19.95 4.99 7.22
N GLU A 76 21.21 5.40 7.28
CA GLU A 76 21.60 6.79 7.54
C GLU A 76 22.03 7.46 6.24
N ILE A 77 21.59 8.71 6.04
CA ILE A 77 21.88 9.51 4.85
C ILE A 77 22.39 10.88 5.28
N GLU A 78 23.55 11.26 4.77
CA GLU A 78 24.06 12.63 4.82
C GLU A 78 23.60 13.40 3.57
N ASN A 79 22.53 14.19 3.70
CA ASN A 79 21.95 15.04 2.65
C ASN A 79 22.84 16.24 2.30
N VAL A 80 24.06 15.96 1.84
CA VAL A 80 25.04 16.89 1.29
C VAL A 80 25.73 16.23 0.11
N THR A 81 26.17 17.00 -0.88
CA THR A 81 26.96 16.43 -1.99
C THR A 81 28.23 15.74 -1.47
N GLY A 82 28.43 14.49 -1.86
CA GLY A 82 29.49 13.60 -1.37
C GLY A 82 29.16 12.87 -0.07
N GLY A 83 28.05 13.22 0.60
CA GLY A 83 27.64 12.64 1.88
C GLY A 83 27.41 11.13 1.79
N ALA A 84 27.70 10.42 2.87
CA ALA A 84 27.57 8.97 2.90
C ALA A 84 26.09 8.51 3.00
N ILE A 85 25.81 7.36 2.40
CA ILE A 85 24.61 6.57 2.62
C ILE A 85 25.08 5.24 3.20
N GLU A 86 24.62 4.92 4.40
CA GLU A 86 25.14 3.80 5.17
C GLU A 86 24.01 2.91 5.69
N HIS A 87 24.24 1.60 5.62
CA HIS A 87 23.56 0.64 6.47
C HIS A 87 24.22 0.69 7.85
N VAL A 88 23.42 0.79 8.90
CA VAL A 88 23.90 0.78 10.29
C VAL A 88 23.21 -0.35 11.04
N ALA A 89 23.95 -1.41 11.34
CA ALA A 89 23.48 -2.52 12.15
C ALA A 89 23.23 -2.08 13.61
N LEU A 90 22.45 -2.85 14.36
CA LEU A 90 22.07 -2.50 15.74
C LEU A 90 23.25 -2.46 16.72
N ASP A 91 24.35 -3.15 16.40
CA ASP A 91 25.60 -3.09 17.17
C ASP A 91 26.45 -1.85 16.85
N GLY A 92 26.00 -1.02 15.90
CA GLY A 92 26.68 0.18 15.44
C GLY A 92 27.63 -0.05 14.27
N THR A 93 27.77 -1.27 13.75
CA THR A 93 28.56 -1.57 12.55
C THR A 93 27.98 -0.81 11.36
N ARG A 94 28.84 -0.12 10.60
CA ARG A 94 28.46 0.69 9.45
C ARG A 94 28.98 0.06 8.16
N THR A 95 28.08 -0.15 7.21
CA THR A 95 28.41 -0.59 5.85
C THR A 95 28.06 0.53 4.89
N HIS A 96 29.06 1.00 4.14
CA HIS A 96 28.87 2.02 3.11
C HIS A 96 28.08 1.44 1.93
N LEU A 97 26.97 2.10 1.58
CA LEU A 97 26.10 1.68 0.47
C LEU A 97 26.31 2.54 -0.78
N GLY A 98 26.68 3.81 -0.61
CA GLY A 98 26.87 4.77 -1.69
C GLY A 98 26.99 6.20 -1.19
N ASN A 99 26.95 7.16 -2.10
CA ASN A 99 27.08 8.57 -1.81
C ASN A 99 25.94 9.40 -2.42
N VAL A 100 25.61 10.49 -1.74
CA VAL A 100 24.73 11.53 -2.26
C VAL A 100 25.47 12.31 -3.34
N GLN A 101 25.01 12.21 -4.58
CA GLN A 101 25.51 12.99 -5.71
C GLN A 101 24.95 14.42 -5.65
N ARG A 102 23.68 14.55 -5.25
CA ARG A 102 23.02 15.85 -5.09
C ARG A 102 22.04 15.82 -3.91
N ALA A 103 22.19 16.79 -3.03
CA ALA A 103 21.30 16.97 -1.90
C ALA A 103 19.93 17.55 -2.31
N ALA A 104 18.89 17.16 -1.59
CA ALA A 104 17.60 17.84 -1.64
C ALA A 104 17.70 19.18 -0.89
N THR A 105 17.13 20.22 -1.46
CA THR A 105 17.08 21.58 -0.90
C THR A 105 15.65 22.04 -0.57
N SER A 106 14.63 21.28 -0.98
CA SER A 106 13.23 21.55 -0.68
C SER A 106 12.45 20.24 -0.50
N THR A 107 11.14 20.36 -0.37
CA THR A 107 10.18 19.25 -0.44
C THR A 107 9.17 19.52 -1.57
N VAL A 108 8.30 18.57 -1.87
CA VAL A 108 7.26 18.71 -2.89
C VAL A 108 5.91 18.21 -2.38
N ALA A 109 4.81 18.83 -2.81
CA ALA A 109 3.47 18.31 -2.54
C ALA A 109 3.26 16.97 -3.26
N ALA A 110 2.63 16.02 -2.58
CA ALA A 110 2.24 14.74 -3.14
C ALA A 110 1.25 14.95 -4.31
N ASN A 111 1.38 14.15 -5.36
CA ASN A 111 0.41 14.14 -6.45
C ASN A 111 -0.78 13.22 -6.13
N ASP A 112 -1.79 13.24 -7.00
CA ASP A 112 -3.03 12.47 -6.86
C ASP A 112 -2.83 10.95 -6.71
N GLY A 113 -1.77 10.38 -7.32
CA GLY A 113 -1.46 8.96 -7.16
C GLY A 113 -1.03 8.57 -5.75
N PHE A 114 -0.67 9.55 -4.91
CA PHE A 114 -0.37 9.37 -3.49
C PHE A 114 -1.54 9.75 -2.58
N TRP A 115 -2.77 9.75 -3.09
CA TRP A 115 -4.00 9.95 -2.32
C TRP A 115 -4.02 9.23 -0.95
N ALA A 116 -3.64 7.94 -0.94
CA ALA A 116 -3.64 7.12 0.26
C ALA A 116 -2.58 7.51 1.31
N SER A 117 -1.64 8.41 0.99
CA SER A 117 -0.52 8.82 1.88
C SER A 117 -0.93 9.57 3.15
N ARG A 118 -2.13 10.14 3.16
CA ARG A 118 -2.67 10.79 4.35
C ARG A 118 -3.07 9.80 5.45
N TYR A 119 -3.33 8.56 5.06
CA TYR A 119 -3.78 7.47 5.93
C TYR A 119 -2.63 6.69 6.54
N SER A 120 -1.43 6.85 5.97
CA SER A 120 -0.25 6.17 6.45
C SER A 120 0.44 6.96 7.56
N ARG A 121 1.00 6.21 8.50
CA ARG A 121 1.91 6.64 9.56
C ARG A 121 3.17 5.78 9.52
N ALA A 122 4.16 6.18 10.31
CA ALA A 122 5.25 5.29 10.67
C ALA A 122 4.75 4.13 11.54
N VAL A 123 5.52 3.05 11.58
CA VAL A 123 5.26 1.88 12.44
C VAL A 123 5.33 2.20 13.95
N ASP A 124 5.99 3.28 14.32
CA ASP A 124 6.07 3.81 15.69
C ASP A 124 5.00 4.88 16.01
N GLY A 125 4.07 5.13 15.07
CA GLY A 125 3.00 6.11 15.19
C GLY A 125 3.38 7.54 14.83
N THR A 126 4.65 7.82 14.48
CA THR A 126 5.06 9.15 14.02
C THR A 126 4.47 9.49 12.65
N ALA A 127 4.25 10.78 12.36
CA ALA A 127 3.71 11.21 11.08
C ALA A 127 4.70 11.03 9.92
N GLY A 128 5.99 11.25 10.18
CA GLY A 128 7.05 11.24 9.17
C GLY A 128 7.66 9.86 8.97
N HIS A 129 7.60 9.35 7.75
CA HIS A 129 7.97 7.96 7.44
C HIS A 129 8.25 7.75 5.96
N LEU A 130 8.84 6.60 5.63
CA LEU A 130 8.92 6.11 4.26
C LEU A 130 7.52 5.71 3.78
N LEU A 131 6.92 6.57 2.95
CA LEU A 131 5.56 6.42 2.44
C LEU A 131 5.50 5.40 1.29
N ALA A 132 6.52 5.37 0.44
CA ALA A 132 6.61 4.45 -0.67
C ALA A 132 8.04 4.00 -0.85
N THR A 133 8.21 2.69 -0.99
CA THR A 133 9.46 2.08 -1.40
C THR A 133 9.31 1.57 -2.83
N SER A 134 10.31 1.83 -3.66
CA SER A 134 10.42 1.17 -4.96
C SER A 134 11.89 0.89 -5.29
N VAL A 135 12.12 0.08 -6.32
CA VAL A 135 13.47 -0.23 -6.80
C VAL A 135 14.15 0.94 -7.53
N TYR A 136 13.53 2.12 -7.57
CA TYR A 136 14.05 3.29 -8.28
C TYR A 136 13.74 4.63 -7.60
N VAL A 137 12.88 4.66 -6.58
CA VAL A 137 12.59 5.86 -5.81
C VAL A 137 12.06 5.50 -4.42
N LEU A 138 12.61 6.17 -3.41
CA LEU A 138 12.01 6.21 -2.07
C LEU A 138 11.27 7.54 -1.94
N ARG A 139 10.01 7.49 -1.47
CA ARG A 139 9.23 8.70 -1.20
C ARG A 139 8.87 8.74 0.27
N SER A 140 9.26 9.81 0.95
CA SER A 140 9.08 9.95 2.39
C SER A 140 8.09 11.05 2.70
N LYS A 141 7.08 10.74 3.50
CA LYS A 141 6.20 11.74 4.09
C LYS A 141 6.96 12.47 5.20
N VAL A 142 6.98 13.79 5.15
CA VAL A 142 7.71 14.62 6.15
C VAL A 142 6.82 15.63 6.88
N TRP A 143 5.58 15.83 6.44
CA TRP A 143 4.67 16.81 7.03
C TRP A 143 3.78 16.18 8.12
N PRO A 144 3.55 16.86 9.27
CA PRO A 144 2.76 16.34 10.38
C PRO A 144 1.24 16.41 10.22
N GLU A 145 0.67 16.93 9.12
CA GLU A 145 -0.78 17.13 9.06
C GLU A 145 -1.56 15.82 8.92
N GLU A 146 -2.62 15.69 9.73
CA GLU A 146 -3.28 14.42 10.05
C GLU A 146 -4.81 14.42 9.87
N SER A 147 -5.46 15.57 9.68
CA SER A 147 -6.92 15.61 9.58
C SER A 147 -7.37 15.60 8.13
N TYR A 148 -7.92 14.48 7.71
CA TYR A 148 -8.61 14.35 6.44
C TYR A 148 -9.87 13.50 6.64
N ASP A 149 -11.03 14.05 6.26
CA ASP A 149 -12.32 13.36 6.31
C ASP A 149 -12.74 12.97 4.88
N PRO A 150 -12.78 11.67 4.54
CA PRO A 150 -13.20 11.23 3.20
C PRO A 150 -14.62 11.66 2.83
N SER A 151 -15.50 11.91 3.81
CA SER A 151 -16.87 12.35 3.55
C SER A 151 -16.95 13.80 3.05
N TYR A 152 -15.93 14.63 3.33
CA TYR A 152 -15.86 16.00 2.78
C TYR A 152 -15.79 16.02 1.25
N TYR A 153 -15.37 14.91 0.62
CA TYR A 153 -15.08 14.85 -0.80
C TYR A 153 -16.18 14.10 -1.60
N GLU A 154 -17.35 13.87 -1.00
CA GLU A 154 -18.50 13.25 -1.70
C GLU A 154 -18.94 14.07 -2.93
N ASP A 155 -18.75 15.39 -2.90
CA ASP A 155 -19.09 16.32 -4.00
C ASP A 155 -17.85 17.10 -4.51
N PHE A 156 -16.64 16.54 -4.35
CA PHE A 156 -15.40 17.22 -4.73
C PHE A 156 -15.30 17.44 -6.23
N ASP A 157 -15.13 18.69 -6.67
CA ASP A 157 -14.81 19.02 -8.05
C ASP A 157 -13.30 19.26 -8.21
N PRO A 158 -12.55 18.35 -8.86
CA PRO A 158 -11.10 18.51 -9.06
C PRO A 158 -10.70 19.75 -9.88
N ALA A 159 -11.66 20.41 -10.56
CA ALA A 159 -11.46 21.63 -11.32
C ALA A 159 -11.69 22.91 -10.50
N GLU A 160 -12.51 22.87 -9.45
CA GLU A 160 -12.91 24.06 -8.67
C GLU A 160 -12.37 24.05 -7.24
N ASP A 161 -12.23 22.87 -6.63
CA ASP A 161 -11.93 22.73 -5.22
C ASP A 161 -10.41 22.64 -4.93
N GLN A 162 -10.02 23.17 -3.77
CA GLN A 162 -8.63 23.16 -3.33
C GLN A 162 -8.18 21.75 -2.93
N ARG A 163 -6.97 21.37 -3.37
CA ARG A 163 -6.33 20.09 -3.02
C ARG A 163 -5.59 20.16 -1.69
N ASP A 164 -6.33 20.25 -0.61
CA ASP A 164 -5.82 20.31 0.76
C ASP A 164 -5.36 18.94 1.32
N TRP A 165 -5.52 17.83 0.58
CA TRP A 165 -5.08 16.51 1.01
C TRP A 165 -3.61 16.17 0.71
N THR A 166 -2.88 17.05 0.03
CA THR A 166 -1.54 16.75 -0.50
C THR A 166 -0.48 16.90 0.59
N THR A 167 0.09 15.77 1.04
CA THR A 167 1.19 15.80 2.02
C THR A 167 2.50 16.30 1.39
N SER A 168 3.43 16.80 2.21
CA SER A 168 4.80 17.12 1.75
C SER A 168 5.68 15.87 1.70
N LEU A 169 6.46 15.74 0.62
CA LEU A 169 7.33 14.62 0.30
C LEU A 169 8.79 15.04 0.17
N LEU A 170 9.67 14.16 0.63
CA LEU A 170 11.10 14.14 0.35
C LEU A 170 11.43 12.86 -0.43
N ASN A 171 12.11 13.00 -1.56
CA ASN A 171 12.40 11.89 -2.47
C ASN A 171 13.87 11.49 -2.42
N ILE A 172 14.16 10.21 -2.68
CA ILE A 172 15.53 9.70 -2.86
C ILE A 172 15.54 8.85 -4.13
N ARG A 173 16.47 9.09 -5.05
CA ARG A 173 16.55 8.40 -6.35
C ARG A 173 17.99 8.07 -6.76
N PRO A 174 18.20 7.02 -7.59
CA PRO A 174 19.44 6.84 -8.32
C PRO A 174 19.72 8.03 -9.25
N ASP A 175 20.97 8.46 -9.37
CA ASP A 175 21.42 9.48 -10.32
C ASP A 175 21.16 9.05 -11.78
N ARG A 176 21.31 7.77 -12.06
CA ARG A 176 21.00 7.19 -13.39
C ARG A 176 19.52 7.33 -13.78
N TYR A 177 18.65 7.75 -12.85
CA TYR A 177 17.26 8.07 -13.10
C TYR A 177 17.04 9.47 -13.70
N LEU A 178 18.09 10.30 -13.85
CA LEU A 178 18.03 11.59 -14.54
C LEU A 178 17.37 11.52 -15.92
N GLY A 179 17.54 10.41 -16.63
CA GLY A 179 16.88 10.19 -17.91
C GLY A 179 15.35 10.31 -17.81
N ALA A 180 14.75 9.74 -16.77
CA ALA A 180 13.31 9.82 -16.54
C ALA A 180 12.85 11.24 -16.15
N ASP A 181 13.73 12.03 -15.55
CA ASP A 181 13.51 13.45 -15.24
C ASP A 181 13.94 14.38 -16.39
N HIS A 182 14.09 13.85 -17.62
CA HIS A 182 14.49 14.61 -18.81
C HIS A 182 15.83 15.36 -18.65
N GLY A 183 16.73 14.83 -17.83
CA GLY A 183 18.02 15.44 -17.50
C GLY A 183 17.93 16.60 -16.51
N HIS A 184 16.78 16.79 -15.86
CA HIS A 184 16.58 17.81 -14.85
C HIS A 184 16.72 17.25 -13.45
N TRP A 185 17.41 18.01 -12.62
CA TRP A 185 17.49 17.73 -11.20
C TRP A 185 16.36 18.43 -10.46
N LEU A 186 15.67 17.69 -9.60
CA LEU A 186 14.61 18.20 -8.77
C LEU A 186 15.15 18.65 -7.40
N ALA A 187 14.62 19.77 -6.88
CA ALA A 187 15.06 20.33 -5.60
C ALA A 187 14.59 19.51 -4.39
N ASP A 188 13.53 18.71 -4.56
CA ASP A 188 12.93 17.83 -3.55
C ASP A 188 13.54 16.41 -3.49
N THR A 189 14.58 16.16 -4.28
CA THR A 189 15.14 14.80 -4.46
C THR A 189 16.61 14.75 -4.07
N ILE A 190 16.94 13.80 -3.19
CA ILE A 190 18.30 13.35 -2.93
C ILE A 190 18.69 12.37 -4.04
N TYR A 191 19.67 12.72 -4.86
CA TYR A 191 20.18 11.83 -5.90
C TYR A 191 21.43 11.11 -5.43
N THR A 192 21.53 9.82 -5.71
CA THR A 192 22.57 8.93 -5.17
C THR A 192 23.29 8.18 -6.29
N ASP A 193 24.53 7.72 -6.07
CA ASP A 193 25.19 6.81 -7.02
C ASP A 193 24.75 5.34 -6.90
N ILE A 194 23.91 5.02 -5.91
CA ILE A 194 23.30 3.70 -5.74
C ILE A 194 22.40 3.37 -6.95
N PRO A 195 22.65 2.25 -7.68
CA PRO A 195 21.79 1.81 -8.77
C PRO A 195 20.38 1.42 -8.30
N GLY A 196 19.38 1.62 -9.17
CA GLY A 196 18.07 1.01 -8.97
C GLY A 196 18.17 -0.52 -8.99
N GLY A 197 17.33 -1.19 -8.21
CA GLY A 197 17.39 -2.64 -7.99
C GLY A 197 18.47 -3.12 -7.01
N SER A 198 19.14 -2.21 -6.28
CA SER A 198 20.24 -2.56 -5.37
C SER A 198 20.24 -1.75 -4.07
N ALA A 199 20.92 -2.26 -3.04
CA ALA A 199 21.01 -1.65 -1.70
C ALA A 199 19.65 -1.16 -1.18
N ILE A 200 19.46 0.15 -0.95
CA ILE A 200 18.20 0.73 -0.47
C ILE A 200 17.05 0.68 -1.50
N PHE A 201 17.38 0.44 -2.78
CA PHE A 201 16.46 0.36 -3.91
C PHE A 201 16.20 -1.09 -4.33
N GLY A 202 15.99 -2.00 -3.38
CA GLY A 202 15.62 -3.39 -3.67
C GLY A 202 16.72 -4.43 -3.45
N GLY A 203 17.81 -4.09 -2.75
CA GLY A 203 18.75 -5.07 -2.20
C GLY A 203 18.49 -5.36 -0.72
N ASP A 204 19.51 -5.86 -0.02
CA ASP A 204 19.40 -6.30 1.40
C ASP A 204 19.17 -5.16 2.39
N SER A 205 19.44 -3.92 1.97
CA SER A 205 19.14 -2.70 2.76
C SER A 205 17.84 -2.03 2.34
N ALA A 206 16.99 -2.67 1.52
CA ALA A 206 15.71 -2.09 1.12
C ALA A 206 14.82 -1.90 2.36
N LEU A 207 14.29 -0.68 2.47
CA LEU A 207 13.46 -0.29 3.58
C LEU A 207 11.99 -0.68 3.32
N PRO A 208 11.27 -1.19 4.33
CA PRO A 208 9.83 -1.36 4.22
C PRO A 208 9.10 -0.02 4.26
N THR A 209 7.97 0.07 3.56
CA THR A 209 7.00 1.17 3.76
C THR A 209 6.63 1.26 5.24
N GLY A 210 6.42 2.47 5.75
CA GLY A 210 6.15 2.73 7.16
C GLY A 210 7.39 2.84 8.05
N SER A 211 8.60 2.65 7.50
CA SER A 211 9.84 2.89 8.25
C SER A 211 9.85 4.33 8.80
N PRO A 212 10.01 4.55 10.12
CA PRO A 212 10.04 5.89 10.69
C PRO A 212 11.22 6.66 10.11
N LEU A 213 11.00 7.94 9.83
CA LEU A 213 12.04 8.85 9.35
C LEU A 213 12.38 9.86 10.44
N SER A 214 13.65 9.92 10.81
CA SER A 214 14.18 10.84 11.80
C SER A 214 15.24 11.77 11.20
N TYR A 215 15.43 12.93 11.81
CA TYR A 215 16.57 13.80 11.56
C TYR A 215 17.44 13.92 12.82
N TYR A 216 18.72 14.22 12.64
CA TYR A 216 19.59 14.50 13.76
C TYR A 216 19.47 15.99 14.13
N ASP A 217 18.99 16.26 15.35
CA ASP A 217 18.94 17.59 15.94
C ASP A 217 20.31 17.91 16.54
N GLU A 218 21.08 18.76 15.86
CA GLU A 218 22.44 19.14 16.28
C GLU A 218 22.44 19.94 17.59
N GLU A 219 21.38 20.68 17.90
CA GLU A 219 21.28 21.45 19.15
C GLU A 219 21.06 20.54 20.36
N GLN A 220 20.25 19.48 20.16
CA GLN A 220 19.94 18.51 21.21
C GLN A 220 20.84 17.27 21.21
N GLY A 221 21.65 17.08 20.17
CA GLY A 221 22.52 15.91 20.01
C GLY A 221 21.75 14.59 19.94
N SER A 222 20.56 14.57 19.33
CA SER A 222 19.69 13.40 19.32
C SER A 222 18.88 13.24 18.03
N TRP A 223 18.44 12.02 17.74
CA TRP A 223 17.53 11.75 16.63
C TRP A 223 16.10 12.07 17.02
N ARG A 224 15.40 12.82 16.18
CA ARG A 224 14.01 13.25 16.39
C ARG A 224 13.15 12.95 15.16
N PRO A 225 11.83 12.75 15.32
CA PRO A 225 10.95 12.49 14.17
C PRO A 225 11.02 13.63 13.14
N ILE A 226 11.13 13.29 11.86
CA ILE A 226 11.31 14.29 10.78
C ILE A 226 10.19 15.31 10.71
N ALA A 227 8.97 14.93 11.09
CA ALA A 227 7.82 15.82 11.09
C ALA A 227 7.98 17.00 12.06
N GLU A 228 8.84 16.88 13.09
CA GLU A 228 9.13 17.98 14.00
C GLU A 228 9.99 19.07 13.35
N HIS A 229 10.91 18.71 12.44
CA HIS A 229 11.73 19.67 11.70
C HIS A 229 10.86 20.61 10.86
N PHE A 230 9.87 20.04 10.19
CA PHE A 230 8.97 20.77 9.30
C PHE A 230 7.81 21.43 10.03
N ARG A 231 7.41 21.00 11.23
CA ARG A 231 6.18 21.43 11.93
C ARG A 231 5.83 22.92 11.82
N ASP A 232 6.81 23.80 12.02
CA ASP A 232 6.59 25.25 12.02
C ASP A 232 6.72 25.90 10.64
N ASP A 233 7.37 25.22 9.69
CA ASP A 233 7.59 25.72 8.33
C ASP A 233 7.75 24.53 7.34
N PRO A 234 6.72 24.25 6.51
CA PRO A 234 6.74 23.17 5.53
C PRO A 234 7.77 23.38 4.42
N THR A 235 8.28 24.61 4.27
CA THR A 235 9.18 25.00 3.19
C THR A 235 10.65 24.97 3.59
N LYS A 236 10.95 24.65 4.87
CA LYS A 236 12.32 24.46 5.36
C LYS A 236 13.08 23.50 4.44
N ALA A 237 14.37 23.78 4.26
CA ALA A 237 15.25 22.83 3.59
C ALA A 237 15.29 21.51 4.40
N PRO A 238 15.34 20.34 3.73
CA PRO A 238 15.55 19.08 4.41
C PRO A 238 16.84 19.09 5.25
N PRO A 239 16.84 18.46 6.43
CA PRO A 239 17.99 18.47 7.33
C PRO A 239 19.16 17.67 6.74
N GLN A 240 20.37 17.94 7.24
CA GLN A 240 21.60 17.32 6.73
C GLN A 240 21.70 15.82 7.03
N ARG A 241 21.19 15.35 8.17
CA ARG A 241 21.31 13.95 8.57
C ARG A 241 19.94 13.34 8.74
N LEU A 242 19.68 12.27 7.99
CA LEU A 242 18.43 11.54 7.98
C LEU A 242 18.69 10.09 8.39
N ARG A 243 17.73 9.49 9.10
CA ARG A 243 17.76 8.08 9.49
C ARG A 243 16.40 7.45 9.26
N PHE A 244 16.38 6.35 8.52
CA PHE A 244 15.25 5.43 8.47
C PHE A 244 15.50 4.25 9.39
N THR A 245 14.46 3.77 10.08
CA THR A 245 14.55 2.58 10.93
C THR A 245 13.77 1.42 10.32
N ALA A 246 14.48 0.36 9.93
CA ALA A 246 13.89 -0.85 9.39
C ALA A 246 13.39 -1.73 10.53
N ASN A 247 12.13 -2.15 10.43
CA ASN A 247 11.49 -3.06 11.37
C ASN A 247 10.96 -4.28 10.62
N ARG A 248 10.99 -5.45 11.27
CA ARG A 248 10.18 -6.59 10.87
C ARG A 248 8.98 -6.77 11.79
N PRO A 249 7.83 -7.17 11.25
CA PRO A 249 6.65 -7.49 12.04
C PRO A 249 6.80 -8.90 12.61
N VAL A 250 6.44 -9.05 13.86
CA VAL A 250 6.28 -10.34 14.50
C VAL A 250 4.87 -10.38 15.04
N SER A 251 4.04 -11.19 14.39
CA SER A 251 2.70 -11.50 14.87
C SER A 251 2.71 -12.93 15.43
N ARG A 252 1.52 -13.52 15.59
CA ARG A 252 1.23 -14.86 16.12
C ARG A 252 2.43 -15.80 16.31
N GLY A 253 2.59 -16.31 17.54
CA GLY A 253 3.60 -17.35 17.81
C GLY A 253 5.05 -16.90 17.63
N GLU A 254 5.28 -15.58 17.57
CA GLU A 254 6.57 -14.95 17.32
C GLU A 254 7.09 -15.04 15.88
N GLU A 255 6.20 -15.22 14.91
CA GLU A 255 6.54 -15.33 13.49
C GLU A 255 6.24 -14.06 12.69
N SER A 256 7.04 -13.83 11.65
CA SER A 256 6.78 -12.82 10.62
C SER A 256 5.93 -13.44 9.49
N PRO A 257 5.04 -12.68 8.83
CA PRO A 257 4.36 -13.15 7.62
C PRO A 257 5.37 -13.58 6.56
N SER A 258 5.26 -14.81 6.05
CA SER A 258 6.21 -15.35 5.06
C SER A 258 5.72 -15.20 3.62
N TYR A 259 4.41 -15.12 3.42
CA TYR A 259 3.83 -14.86 2.10
C TYR A 259 2.45 -14.22 2.16
N LEU A 260 2.06 -13.58 1.05
CA LEU A 260 0.69 -13.24 0.71
C LEU A 260 0.24 -14.15 -0.42
N GLU A 261 -0.97 -14.71 -0.35
CA GLU A 261 -1.55 -15.48 -1.44
C GLU A 261 -2.89 -14.89 -1.87
N PHE A 262 -3.04 -14.71 -3.17
CA PHE A 262 -4.23 -14.14 -3.80
C PHE A 262 -4.86 -15.21 -4.68
N GLU A 263 -6.06 -15.64 -4.30
CA GLU A 263 -6.94 -16.39 -5.19
C GLU A 263 -7.46 -15.43 -6.27
N ASN A 264 -6.97 -15.58 -7.51
CA ASN A 264 -7.10 -14.60 -8.56
C ASN A 264 -8.43 -14.69 -9.34
N TRP A 265 -9.55 -14.47 -8.65
CA TRP A 265 -10.89 -14.41 -9.22
C TRP A 265 -11.83 -13.54 -8.36
N ALA A 266 -12.83 -12.94 -8.98
CA ALA A 266 -14.00 -12.39 -8.30
C ALA A 266 -15.21 -13.34 -8.46
N ALA A 267 -16.25 -13.17 -7.65
CA ALA A 267 -17.50 -13.90 -7.84
C ALA A 267 -18.08 -13.64 -9.24
N GLY A 268 -18.44 -14.71 -9.95
CA GLY A 268 -18.92 -14.68 -11.33
C GLY A 268 -17.85 -14.97 -12.38
N ASP A 269 -16.56 -14.86 -12.03
CA ASP A 269 -15.47 -15.16 -12.96
C ASP A 269 -15.41 -16.65 -13.29
N THR A 270 -14.99 -16.95 -14.53
CA THR A 270 -14.57 -18.30 -14.94
C THR A 270 -13.07 -18.29 -15.16
N VAL A 271 -12.34 -19.05 -14.32
CA VAL A 271 -10.87 -19.18 -14.37
C VAL A 271 -10.55 -20.66 -14.44
N ALA A 272 -9.61 -21.05 -15.31
CA ALA A 272 -9.20 -22.44 -15.53
C ALA A 272 -10.38 -23.43 -15.69
N GLY A 273 -11.46 -23.01 -16.38
CA GLY A 273 -12.62 -23.85 -16.67
C GLY A 273 -13.65 -23.98 -15.53
N ARG A 274 -13.45 -23.28 -14.40
CA ARG A 274 -14.38 -23.27 -13.27
C ARG A 274 -14.98 -21.89 -13.09
N THR A 275 -16.31 -21.82 -12.98
CA THR A 275 -17.00 -20.59 -12.55
C THR A 275 -17.04 -20.51 -11.03
N HIS A 276 -16.64 -19.37 -10.48
CA HIS A 276 -16.55 -19.14 -9.05
C HIS A 276 -17.79 -18.39 -8.54
N THR A 277 -18.45 -18.91 -7.50
CA THR A 277 -19.63 -18.28 -6.90
C THR A 277 -19.30 -17.34 -5.73
N ARG A 278 -18.02 -17.27 -5.35
CA ARG A 278 -17.50 -16.43 -4.29
C ARG A 278 -16.19 -15.78 -4.76
N ASN A 279 -15.87 -14.63 -4.19
CA ASN A 279 -14.59 -13.98 -4.41
C ASN A 279 -13.43 -14.89 -4.02
N GLY A 280 -12.29 -14.69 -4.66
CA GLY A 280 -11.04 -15.25 -4.22
C GLY A 280 -10.59 -14.57 -2.94
N ARG A 281 -10.06 -15.37 -2.02
CA ARG A 281 -9.51 -14.93 -0.76
C ARG A 281 -8.10 -14.39 -0.94
N ILE A 282 -7.73 -13.48 -0.05
CA ILE A 282 -6.36 -13.05 0.18
C ILE A 282 -5.94 -13.62 1.52
N LEU A 283 -4.86 -14.39 1.49
CA LEU A 283 -4.34 -15.13 2.62
C LEU A 283 -2.99 -14.57 3.06
N VAL A 284 -2.79 -14.44 4.36
CA VAL A 284 -1.46 -14.20 4.95
C VAL A 284 -0.93 -15.52 5.47
N GLY A 285 0.21 -15.93 4.94
CA GLY A 285 0.94 -17.13 5.32
C GLY A 285 2.01 -16.87 6.36
N TYR A 286 2.32 -17.91 7.13
CA TYR A 286 3.36 -17.95 8.15
C TYR A 286 4.19 -19.21 7.94
N GLU A 287 5.43 -19.23 8.42
CA GLU A 287 6.30 -20.41 8.31
C GLU A 287 5.65 -21.63 9.01
N ASN A 288 5.13 -21.43 10.23
CA ASN A 288 4.42 -22.46 10.97
C ASN A 288 3.01 -22.01 11.33
N GLY A 289 2.05 -22.30 10.45
CA GLY A 289 0.66 -22.04 10.78
C GLY A 289 -0.31 -22.23 9.62
N ALA A 290 -1.59 -22.22 9.96
CA ALA A 290 -2.62 -22.13 8.95
C ALA A 290 -2.66 -20.70 8.38
N PRO A 291 -2.72 -20.54 7.05
CA PRO A 291 -2.85 -19.22 6.44
C PRO A 291 -4.17 -18.56 6.86
N ARG A 292 -4.15 -17.23 6.97
CA ARG A 292 -5.28 -16.44 7.47
C ARG A 292 -5.92 -15.63 6.36
N HIS A 293 -7.23 -15.76 6.22
CA HIS A 293 -8.02 -14.96 5.30
C HIS A 293 -8.20 -13.53 5.83
N VAL A 294 -7.64 -12.56 5.11
CA VAL A 294 -7.64 -11.15 5.51
C VAL A 294 -8.40 -10.23 4.56
N ALA A 295 -8.65 -10.62 3.31
CA ALA A 295 -9.36 -9.79 2.34
C ALA A 295 -9.90 -10.63 1.19
N ASP A 296 -10.67 -10.00 0.31
CA ASP A 296 -11.20 -10.63 -0.90
C ASP A 296 -10.76 -9.89 -2.16
N VAL A 297 -10.57 -10.65 -3.23
CA VAL A 297 -10.36 -10.17 -4.60
C VAL A 297 -11.72 -9.82 -5.20
N VAL A 298 -11.92 -8.53 -5.47
CA VAL A 298 -13.15 -8.00 -6.08
C VAL A 298 -13.01 -7.74 -7.58
N GLN A 299 -11.79 -7.71 -8.09
CA GLN A 299 -11.47 -7.82 -9.51
C GLN A 299 -10.14 -8.57 -9.66
N ARG A 300 -10.09 -9.56 -10.53
CA ARG A 300 -8.87 -10.32 -10.79
C ARG A 300 -7.92 -9.61 -11.74
N VAL A 301 -6.64 -9.95 -11.68
CA VAL A 301 -5.70 -9.66 -12.77
C VAL A 301 -5.87 -10.72 -13.86
N ALA A 302 -6.00 -10.29 -15.11
CA ALA A 302 -6.14 -11.14 -16.29
C ALA A 302 -5.22 -10.71 -17.44
N GLY A 303 -4.34 -9.72 -17.19
CA GLY A 303 -3.44 -9.15 -18.18
C GLY A 303 -2.21 -8.52 -17.53
N ALA A 304 -1.27 -8.11 -18.37
CA ALA A 304 -0.07 -7.37 -17.98
C ALA A 304 -0.07 -5.99 -18.67
N GLY A 305 0.57 -5.01 -18.04
CA GLY A 305 0.60 -3.62 -18.47
C GLY A 305 1.99 -2.99 -18.39
N ARG A 306 2.06 -1.74 -18.85
CA ARG A 306 3.29 -0.95 -18.93
C ARG A 306 3.42 -0.06 -17.71
N PHE A 307 3.81 -0.64 -16.57
CA PHE A 307 3.98 0.12 -15.33
C PHE A 307 5.38 0.72 -15.27
N GLY A 308 5.48 2.02 -15.03
CA GLY A 308 6.77 2.68 -14.81
C GLY A 308 7.40 2.19 -13.52
N GLY A 309 8.70 1.94 -13.54
CA GLY A 309 9.42 1.31 -12.44
C GLY A 309 9.77 -0.14 -12.73
N THR A 310 8.88 -0.88 -13.42
CA THR A 310 9.13 -2.28 -13.77
C THR A 310 10.38 -2.48 -14.63
N GLU A 311 10.80 -1.46 -15.35
CA GLU A 311 12.08 -1.48 -16.07
C GLU A 311 13.30 -1.49 -15.16
N PHE A 312 13.19 -1.26 -13.84
CA PHE A 312 14.29 -1.34 -12.88
C PHE A 312 14.23 -2.59 -11.99
N ALA A 313 13.18 -3.39 -12.13
CA ALA A 313 12.92 -4.57 -11.33
C ALA A 313 13.11 -5.84 -12.16
N GLN A 314 13.64 -6.88 -11.54
CA GLN A 314 13.77 -8.18 -12.17
C GLN A 314 12.41 -8.87 -12.33
N VAL A 315 12.35 -9.90 -13.19
CA VAL A 315 11.15 -10.72 -13.35
C VAL A 315 10.76 -11.34 -12.01
N GLY A 316 9.52 -11.16 -11.58
CA GLY A 316 9.02 -11.68 -10.31
C GLY A 316 9.25 -10.73 -9.12
N GLN A 317 10.07 -9.69 -9.25
CA GLN A 317 10.35 -8.77 -8.15
C GLN A 317 9.18 -7.81 -7.91
N MET A 318 8.93 -7.51 -6.63
CA MET A 318 8.10 -6.38 -6.23
C MET A 318 8.85 -5.07 -6.56
N ASP A 319 8.41 -4.35 -7.58
CA ASP A 319 8.99 -3.06 -7.97
C ASP A 319 8.66 -1.98 -6.95
N THR A 320 7.41 -1.88 -6.52
CA THR A 320 6.92 -0.78 -5.67
C THR A 320 5.95 -1.30 -4.62
N ASN A 321 6.05 -0.75 -3.40
CA ASN A 321 5.06 -0.88 -2.33
C ASN A 321 4.71 0.50 -1.76
N HIS A 322 3.42 0.84 -1.73
CA HIS A 322 2.90 2.01 -1.02
C HIS A 322 1.43 1.76 -0.56
N PRO A 323 0.84 2.66 0.25
CA PRO A 323 -0.51 2.47 0.80
C PRO A 323 -1.65 2.22 -0.21
N GLY A 324 -1.43 2.54 -1.49
CA GLY A 324 -2.43 2.42 -2.56
C GLY A 324 -2.09 1.39 -3.64
N ALA A 325 -0.88 0.81 -3.65
CA ALA A 325 -0.52 -0.22 -4.62
C ALA A 325 0.69 -1.07 -4.21
N LEU A 326 0.66 -2.33 -4.63
CA LEU A 326 1.84 -3.15 -4.89
C LEU A 326 2.01 -3.28 -6.40
N THR A 327 3.22 -3.07 -6.91
CA THR A 327 3.55 -3.24 -8.34
C THR A 327 4.58 -4.34 -8.48
N PHE A 328 4.37 -5.24 -9.45
CA PHE A 328 5.27 -6.36 -9.73
C PHE A 328 5.75 -6.32 -11.17
N SER A 329 7.01 -6.67 -11.39
CA SER A 329 7.59 -6.76 -12.73
C SER A 329 7.47 -8.16 -13.31
N THR A 330 7.06 -8.24 -14.57
CA THR A 330 7.16 -9.43 -15.43
C THR A 330 8.17 -9.21 -16.55
N SER A 331 8.81 -8.04 -16.61
CA SER A 331 9.70 -7.69 -17.71
C SER A 331 11.10 -8.28 -17.51
N PRO A 332 11.73 -8.84 -18.55
CA PRO A 332 13.12 -9.25 -18.50
C PRO A 332 14.09 -8.06 -18.66
N TYR A 333 13.58 -6.88 -18.97
CA TYR A 333 14.39 -5.69 -19.19
C TYR A 333 14.67 -4.96 -17.87
N VAL A 334 15.96 -4.76 -17.56
CA VAL A 334 16.44 -4.03 -16.39
C VAL A 334 17.32 -2.85 -16.82
N GLY A 335 16.96 -1.64 -16.39
CA GLY A 335 17.53 -0.36 -16.78
C GLY A 335 16.47 0.67 -17.19
N PHE A 336 16.83 1.94 -17.26
CA PHE A 336 15.91 2.96 -17.77
C PHE A 336 15.59 2.74 -19.27
N THR A 337 14.34 2.96 -19.70
CA THR A 337 13.97 2.95 -21.12
C THR A 337 12.79 3.87 -21.44
N TRP A 338 12.84 4.48 -22.63
CA TRP A 338 11.73 5.19 -23.25
C TRP A 338 10.80 4.28 -24.05
N ASP A 339 11.24 3.07 -24.40
CA ASP A 339 10.38 2.09 -25.06
C ASP A 339 9.47 1.41 -24.03
N GLN A 340 8.24 1.89 -23.95
CA GLN A 340 7.26 1.35 -23.02
C GLN A 340 6.89 -0.11 -23.31
N ASN A 341 7.21 -0.65 -24.49
CA ASN A 341 6.97 -2.07 -24.80
C ASN A 341 8.00 -3.00 -24.13
N LEU A 342 9.08 -2.45 -23.58
CA LEU A 342 10.03 -3.20 -22.76
C LEU A 342 9.61 -3.26 -21.28
N ARG A 343 8.52 -2.60 -20.89
CA ARG A 343 7.97 -2.67 -19.53
C ARG A 343 6.94 -3.76 -19.44
N GLY A 344 6.70 -4.29 -18.26
CA GLY A 344 5.74 -5.38 -18.08
C GLY A 344 5.49 -5.63 -16.60
N GLY A 345 4.22 -5.71 -16.22
CA GLY A 345 3.84 -5.97 -14.85
C GLY A 345 2.34 -5.92 -14.62
N PHE A 346 1.96 -6.00 -13.36
CA PHE A 346 0.59 -5.79 -12.89
C PHE A 346 0.62 -5.08 -11.55
N GLN A 347 -0.53 -4.57 -11.13
CA GLN A 347 -0.69 -3.96 -9.81
C GLN A 347 -1.78 -4.65 -9.00
N ILE A 348 -1.55 -4.68 -7.70
CA ILE A 348 -2.56 -5.00 -6.68
C ILE A 348 -2.94 -3.69 -6.01
N VAL A 349 -4.23 -3.36 -5.93
CA VAL A 349 -4.71 -2.04 -5.49
C VAL A 349 -5.98 -2.13 -4.62
N PRO A 350 -6.18 -1.25 -3.62
CA PRO A 350 -7.42 -1.23 -2.82
C PRO A 350 -8.63 -0.71 -3.61
N ALA A 351 -9.81 -1.23 -3.32
CA ALA A 351 -11.05 -0.88 -4.03
C ALA A 351 -11.46 0.59 -3.90
N ASN A 352 -11.36 1.18 -2.70
CA ASN A 352 -11.65 2.61 -2.53
C ASN A 352 -10.60 3.49 -3.23
N HIS A 353 -9.33 3.05 -3.27
CA HIS A 353 -8.26 3.76 -3.96
C HIS A 353 -8.61 3.96 -5.42
N VAL A 354 -8.93 2.87 -6.11
CA VAL A 354 -9.25 2.90 -7.54
C VAL A 354 -10.55 3.64 -7.83
N LYS A 355 -11.54 3.58 -6.93
CA LYS A 355 -12.80 4.29 -7.11
C LYS A 355 -12.59 5.79 -7.05
N PHE A 356 -11.87 6.28 -6.04
CA PHE A 356 -11.59 7.70 -5.91
C PHE A 356 -10.74 8.22 -7.07
N LEU A 357 -9.67 7.49 -7.42
CA LEU A 357 -8.84 7.87 -8.56
C LEU A 357 -9.63 7.89 -9.88
N SER A 358 -10.48 6.90 -10.13
CA SER A 358 -11.24 6.81 -11.39
C SER A 358 -12.33 7.87 -11.48
N ASN A 359 -13.17 7.99 -10.45
CA ASN A 359 -14.42 8.73 -10.53
C ASN A 359 -14.28 10.19 -10.08
N ASP A 360 -13.39 10.47 -9.13
CA ASP A 360 -13.29 11.78 -8.46
C ASP A 360 -12.04 12.56 -8.92
N LEU A 361 -10.94 11.87 -9.28
CA LEU A 361 -9.72 12.50 -9.82
C LEU A 361 -9.50 12.26 -11.33
N GLY A 362 -10.45 11.61 -12.01
CA GLY A 362 -10.44 11.43 -13.46
C GLY A 362 -9.35 10.48 -14.01
N GLN A 363 -8.68 9.70 -13.17
CA GLN A 363 -7.69 8.69 -13.56
C GLN A 363 -8.38 7.36 -13.97
N ASN A 364 -9.04 7.37 -15.13
CA ASN A 364 -9.98 6.33 -15.58
C ASN A 364 -9.36 5.03 -16.16
N SER A 365 -8.48 4.35 -15.43
CA SER A 365 -7.78 3.16 -15.97
C SER A 365 -7.82 1.87 -15.15
N PHE A 366 -8.53 1.80 -14.02
CA PHE A 366 -8.43 0.62 -13.15
C PHE A 366 -9.58 -0.38 -13.34
N ILE A 367 -10.81 0.11 -13.20
CA ILE A 367 -12.01 -0.72 -13.12
C ILE A 367 -12.33 -1.32 -14.49
N GLY A 368 -12.49 -2.64 -14.55
CA GLY A 368 -12.69 -3.41 -15.77
C GLY A 368 -11.44 -3.62 -16.62
N ARG A 369 -10.25 -3.17 -16.16
CA ARG A 369 -9.00 -3.37 -16.89
C ARG A 369 -8.23 -4.59 -16.36
N PRO A 370 -7.65 -5.42 -17.24
CA PRO A 370 -7.12 -6.72 -16.84
C PRO A 370 -5.79 -6.63 -16.10
N GLN A 371 -5.11 -5.48 -16.06
CA GLN A 371 -3.77 -5.33 -15.46
C GLN A 371 -3.78 -5.02 -13.95
N TRP A 372 -4.97 -4.92 -13.34
CA TRP A 372 -5.14 -4.59 -11.93
C TRP A 372 -5.96 -5.65 -11.20
N LEU A 373 -5.37 -6.20 -10.15
CA LEU A 373 -6.09 -6.95 -9.13
C LEU A 373 -6.62 -5.97 -8.08
N ILE A 374 -7.94 -5.89 -7.91
CA ILE A 374 -8.58 -4.96 -6.97
C ILE A 374 -9.01 -5.74 -5.73
N VAL A 375 -8.68 -5.19 -4.57
CA VAL A 375 -8.87 -5.82 -3.25
C VAL A 375 -9.91 -5.07 -2.42
N GLY A 376 -10.83 -5.80 -1.81
CA GLY A 376 -11.77 -5.29 -0.81
C GLY A 376 -11.68 -6.08 0.51
N PRO A 377 -12.37 -5.60 1.57
CA PRO A 377 -12.50 -6.35 2.82
C PRO A 377 -13.19 -7.71 2.59
N VAL A 378 -13.01 -8.64 3.53
CA VAL A 378 -13.70 -9.95 3.48
C VAL A 378 -15.22 -9.76 3.36
N GLY A 379 -15.83 -10.43 2.39
CA GLY A 379 -17.25 -10.36 2.09
C GLY A 379 -17.65 -9.19 1.18
N ALA A 380 -16.68 -8.44 0.63
CA ALA A 380 -16.96 -7.33 -0.28
C ALA A 380 -17.74 -7.79 -1.52
N ASP A 381 -18.69 -6.98 -1.98
CA ASP A 381 -19.46 -7.25 -3.20
C ASP A 381 -18.74 -6.63 -4.42
N PRO A 382 -18.28 -7.42 -5.40
CA PRO A 382 -17.64 -6.91 -6.62
C PRO A 382 -18.50 -5.92 -7.41
N SER A 383 -19.83 -6.03 -7.34
CA SER A 383 -20.73 -5.13 -8.07
C SER A 383 -20.62 -3.68 -7.60
N VAL A 384 -20.19 -3.45 -6.35
CA VAL A 384 -19.98 -2.12 -5.77
C VAL A 384 -18.82 -1.37 -6.45
N LEU A 385 -17.90 -2.08 -7.12
CA LEU A 385 -16.87 -1.43 -7.94
C LEU A 385 -17.48 -0.58 -9.05
N TYR A 386 -18.62 -1.00 -9.61
CA TYR A 386 -19.27 -0.31 -10.73
C TYR A 386 -20.24 0.79 -10.29
N ASP A 387 -20.51 0.91 -8.99
CA ASP A 387 -21.11 2.12 -8.43
C ASP A 387 -20.06 3.21 -8.37
N ARG A 388 -20.31 4.34 -9.04
CA ARG A 388 -19.35 5.45 -9.10
C ARG A 388 -19.20 6.20 -7.78
N ARG A 389 -20.16 6.08 -6.88
CA ARG A 389 -20.15 6.80 -5.61
C ARG A 389 -19.02 6.28 -4.72
N TYR A 390 -18.21 7.21 -4.20
CA TYR A 390 -17.17 6.91 -3.22
C TYR A 390 -17.74 6.68 -1.82
N ILE A 391 -18.78 7.45 -1.46
CA ILE A 391 -19.56 7.32 -0.23
C ILE A 391 -20.96 6.78 -0.54
N ILE A 392 -21.43 5.78 0.21
CA ILE A 392 -22.77 5.20 0.09
C ILE A 392 -23.38 5.16 1.49
N ASP A 393 -24.53 5.82 1.65
CA ASP A 393 -25.26 5.90 2.93
C ASP A 393 -24.40 6.41 4.12
N GLY A 394 -23.47 7.32 3.84
CA GLY A 394 -22.58 7.93 4.82
C GLY A 394 -21.31 7.14 5.13
N GLU A 395 -21.08 6.01 4.45
CA GLU A 395 -19.91 5.13 4.65
C GLU A 395 -19.09 5.02 3.36
N LEU A 396 -17.81 4.65 3.48
CA LEU A 396 -16.99 4.30 2.32
C LEU A 396 -17.64 3.16 1.53
N SER A 397 -17.60 3.26 0.21
CA SER A 397 -18.23 2.25 -0.66
C SER A 397 -17.70 0.82 -0.43
N PHE A 398 -16.42 0.69 -0.09
CA PHE A 398 -15.87 -0.50 0.55
C PHE A 398 -15.52 -0.16 2.00
N SER A 399 -16.36 -0.57 2.94
CA SER A 399 -16.13 -0.34 4.37
C SER A 399 -15.77 -1.65 5.09
N PRO A 400 -14.69 -1.66 5.90
CA PRO A 400 -13.76 -0.55 6.09
C PRO A 400 -12.86 -0.31 4.88
N GLY A 401 -12.26 0.88 4.84
CA GLY A 401 -11.23 1.21 3.87
C GLY A 401 -10.06 0.23 3.98
N TRP A 402 -9.60 -0.28 2.83
CA TRP A 402 -8.53 -1.28 2.77
C TRP A 402 -7.17 -0.69 2.35
N GLU A 403 -7.11 0.64 2.18
CA GLU A 403 -5.86 1.38 1.95
C GLU A 403 -5.01 1.41 3.22
N ALA A 404 -3.69 1.29 3.05
CA ALA A 404 -2.73 1.30 4.15
C ALA A 404 -2.93 0.18 5.21
N ILE A 405 -3.69 -0.89 4.91
CA ILE A 405 -3.86 -2.03 5.81
C ILE A 405 -2.76 -3.07 5.56
N ALA A 406 -1.98 -3.36 6.61
CA ALA A 406 -0.89 -4.32 6.57
C ALA A 406 -1.39 -5.78 6.47
N PRO A 407 -0.60 -6.70 5.88
CA PRO A 407 0.64 -6.47 5.13
C PRO A 407 0.37 -6.28 3.62
N VAL A 408 -0.90 -6.29 3.18
CA VAL A 408 -1.27 -6.22 1.76
C VAL A 408 -1.03 -4.82 1.20
N PHE A 409 -1.22 -3.76 1.99
CA PHE A 409 -1.01 -2.39 1.57
C PHE A 409 -0.28 -1.57 2.63
N GLY A 410 0.91 -1.11 2.30
CA GLY A 410 1.80 -0.46 3.26
C GLY A 410 2.34 -1.43 4.31
N MET A 411 3.32 -0.95 5.07
CA MET A 411 3.99 -1.64 6.18
C MET A 411 4.73 -2.94 5.82
N TYR A 412 5.99 -3.03 6.26
CA TYR A 412 6.82 -4.24 6.35
C TYR A 412 7.22 -4.98 5.06
N ALA A 413 6.40 -5.05 4.02
CA ALA A 413 6.81 -5.69 2.76
C ALA A 413 7.90 -4.85 2.07
N ARG A 414 8.96 -5.53 1.60
CA ARG A 414 10.16 -4.93 1.02
C ARG A 414 10.29 -5.26 -0.45
N THR A 415 11.01 -4.44 -1.19
CA THR A 415 11.35 -4.68 -2.60
C THR A 415 12.63 -5.50 -2.77
N THR A 416 13.19 -6.05 -1.68
CA THR A 416 14.44 -6.82 -1.71
C THR A 416 14.35 -8.00 -2.67
N PHE A 417 15.38 -8.18 -3.50
CA PHE A 417 15.47 -9.30 -4.43
C PHE A 417 16.92 -9.62 -4.78
N ASP A 418 17.25 -10.90 -4.73
CA ASP A 418 18.47 -11.50 -5.24
C ASP A 418 18.08 -12.74 -6.07
N ALA A 419 18.37 -12.70 -7.37
CA ALA A 419 18.07 -13.80 -8.28
C ALA A 419 18.79 -15.11 -7.91
N ASP A 420 19.94 -14.99 -7.23
CA ASP A 420 20.74 -16.13 -6.80
C ASP A 420 20.35 -16.61 -5.39
N ASN A 421 19.49 -15.87 -4.68
CA ASN A 421 19.03 -16.19 -3.32
C ASN A 421 17.57 -15.77 -3.08
N LEU A 422 16.63 -16.60 -3.57
CA LEU A 422 15.20 -16.34 -3.42
C LEU A 422 14.70 -16.43 -1.96
N ASP A 423 15.40 -17.14 -1.08
CA ASP A 423 15.01 -17.29 0.33
C ASP A 423 15.10 -15.95 1.09
N GLU A 424 15.98 -15.04 0.64
CA GLU A 424 16.11 -13.68 1.18
C GLU A 424 15.41 -12.63 0.30
N SER A 425 14.55 -13.06 -0.63
CA SER A 425 13.90 -12.19 -1.62
C SER A 425 12.39 -12.05 -1.41
N THR A 426 11.87 -10.86 -1.70
CA THR A 426 10.45 -10.64 -1.95
C THR A 426 10.17 -10.78 -3.44
N TYR A 427 9.48 -11.85 -3.80
CA TYR A 427 9.16 -12.17 -5.19
C TYR A 427 7.78 -12.81 -5.30
N PHE A 428 7.24 -12.93 -6.52
CA PHE A 428 6.00 -13.64 -6.75
C PHE A 428 6.12 -14.86 -7.66
N GLU A 429 5.24 -15.82 -7.38
CA GLU A 429 4.96 -17.01 -8.17
C GLU A 429 3.48 -17.03 -8.54
N VAL A 430 3.16 -17.83 -9.56
CA VAL A 430 1.79 -18.02 -10.04
C VAL A 430 1.46 -19.50 -10.09
N SER A 431 0.17 -19.81 -9.90
CA SER A 431 -0.38 -21.14 -10.08
C SER A 431 -1.44 -21.13 -11.18
N TYR A 432 -1.51 -22.22 -11.93
CA TYR A 432 -2.51 -22.45 -12.99
C TYR A 432 -3.56 -23.50 -12.60
N ASP A 433 -3.44 -24.08 -11.41
CA ASP A 433 -4.20 -25.24 -10.93
C ASP A 433 -4.64 -25.10 -9.45
N TYR A 434 -5.04 -23.89 -9.06
CA TYR A 434 -5.59 -23.55 -7.76
C TYR A 434 -4.65 -23.80 -6.57
N GLY A 435 -3.35 -23.54 -6.79
CA GLY A 435 -2.31 -23.65 -5.78
C GLY A 435 -1.74 -25.07 -5.59
N GLU A 436 -2.10 -26.03 -6.45
CA GLU A 436 -1.50 -27.38 -6.45
C GLU A 436 -0.04 -27.34 -6.91
N THR A 437 0.26 -26.57 -7.95
CA THR A 437 1.62 -26.30 -8.44
C THR A 437 1.91 -24.80 -8.52
N TRP A 438 3.18 -24.45 -8.30
CA TRP A 438 3.69 -23.07 -8.27
C TRP A 438 4.81 -22.91 -9.28
N HIS A 439 4.80 -21.79 -9.98
CA HIS A 439 5.78 -21.43 -11.00
C HIS A 439 6.30 -20.03 -10.75
N LEU A 440 7.61 -19.85 -10.90
CA LEU A 440 8.21 -18.52 -10.95
C LEU A 440 7.51 -17.65 -11.99
N SER A 441 7.50 -16.34 -11.72
CA SER A 441 6.86 -15.34 -12.58
C SER A 441 7.19 -15.56 -14.05
N PRO A 442 6.19 -15.58 -14.95
CA PRO A 442 6.45 -15.62 -16.39
C PRO A 442 7.03 -14.29 -16.86
N VAL A 443 7.70 -14.35 -18.02
CA VAL A 443 8.24 -13.17 -18.71
C VAL A 443 7.18 -12.60 -19.65
N LEU A 444 6.71 -11.39 -19.38
CA LEU A 444 5.68 -10.71 -20.16
C LEU A 444 6.04 -9.22 -20.30
N VAL A 445 5.86 -8.66 -21.50
CA VAL A 445 6.20 -7.26 -21.80
C VAL A 445 5.08 -6.57 -22.59
N GLY A 446 5.01 -5.25 -22.50
CA GLY A 446 3.99 -4.45 -23.12
C GLY A 446 2.63 -4.60 -22.45
N THR A 447 1.60 -4.81 -23.26
CA THR A 447 0.23 -4.97 -22.78
C THR A 447 -0.30 -6.30 -23.27
N HIS A 448 -0.70 -7.13 -22.32
CA HIS A 448 -1.38 -8.39 -22.57
C HIS A 448 -2.75 -8.35 -21.92
N ASP A 449 -3.74 -8.92 -22.60
CA ASP A 449 -5.08 -9.16 -22.12
C ASP A 449 -5.60 -10.49 -22.68
N PRO A 450 -6.78 -10.98 -22.25
CA PRO A 450 -7.33 -12.24 -22.75
C PRO A 450 -7.55 -12.29 -24.28
N SER A 451 -7.58 -11.14 -24.95
CA SER A 451 -7.77 -11.07 -26.41
C SER A 451 -6.45 -11.10 -27.19
N THR A 452 -5.33 -10.78 -26.54
CA THR A 452 -4.01 -10.58 -27.17
C THR A 452 -2.96 -11.60 -26.75
N CYS A 453 -3.20 -12.36 -25.68
CA CYS A 453 -2.28 -13.38 -25.16
C CYS A 453 -3.05 -14.70 -25.04
N GLN A 454 -2.60 -15.76 -25.70
CA GLN A 454 -3.23 -17.09 -25.68
C GLN A 454 -2.33 -18.19 -25.11
N ASP A 455 -1.10 -17.85 -24.72
CA ASP A 455 -0.18 -18.79 -24.09
C ASP A 455 -0.71 -19.24 -22.72
N ALA A 456 -0.38 -20.48 -22.35
CA ALA A 456 -0.78 -21.06 -21.07
C ALA A 456 -0.28 -20.21 -19.87
N THR A 457 0.83 -19.50 -20.04
CA THR A 457 1.45 -18.67 -19.01
C THR A 457 0.82 -17.30 -18.82
N CYS A 458 -0.10 -16.88 -19.72
CA CYS A 458 -0.72 -15.56 -19.69
C CYS A 458 -1.55 -15.33 -18.40
N PRO A 459 -1.69 -14.07 -17.92
CA PRO A 459 -2.33 -13.81 -16.63
C PRO A 459 -3.80 -14.19 -16.53
N HIS A 460 -4.50 -14.29 -17.65
CA HIS A 460 -5.88 -14.75 -17.65
C HIS A 460 -6.03 -16.22 -17.21
N ASN A 461 -4.97 -17.01 -17.24
CA ASN A 461 -4.92 -18.40 -16.76
C ASN A 461 -4.45 -18.54 -15.31
N TRP A 462 -3.97 -17.46 -14.68
CA TRP A 462 -3.50 -17.52 -13.29
C TRP A 462 -4.68 -17.73 -12.35
N THR A 463 -4.64 -18.84 -11.62
CA THR A 463 -5.60 -19.18 -10.57
C THR A 463 -5.20 -18.57 -9.23
N ASN A 464 -3.92 -18.61 -8.88
CA ASN A 464 -3.40 -17.99 -7.67
C ASN A 464 -2.11 -17.22 -7.97
N ILE A 465 -1.84 -16.21 -7.15
CA ILE A 465 -0.57 -15.47 -7.09
C ILE A 465 -0.07 -15.58 -5.66
N ARG A 466 1.19 -15.96 -5.46
CA ARG A 466 1.83 -15.97 -4.14
C ARG A 466 3.00 -15.00 -4.17
N VAL A 467 3.02 -14.06 -3.23
CA VAL A 467 4.10 -13.12 -3.00
C VAL A 467 4.84 -13.56 -1.75
N HIS A 468 6.04 -14.08 -1.91
CA HIS A 468 6.93 -14.40 -0.80
C HIS A 468 7.49 -13.11 -0.20
N LEU A 469 7.64 -13.05 1.12
CA LEU A 469 8.08 -11.86 1.85
C LEU A 469 9.39 -12.17 2.58
N ALA A 470 10.41 -11.34 2.36
CA ALA A 470 11.69 -11.46 3.05
C ALA A 470 12.00 -10.24 3.92
N TYR A 471 12.76 -10.47 5.00
CA TYR A 471 13.17 -9.46 5.97
C TYR A 471 14.67 -9.54 6.27
N PRO A 472 15.55 -9.37 5.26
CA PRO A 472 16.99 -9.49 5.47
C PRO A 472 17.51 -8.52 6.52
N ALA A 473 18.56 -8.91 7.21
CA ALA A 473 19.20 -8.10 8.25
C ALA A 473 20.09 -6.99 7.69
N GLY A 474 20.46 -7.06 6.41
CA GLY A 474 21.46 -6.21 5.77
C GLY A 474 22.61 -6.99 5.15
N PRO A 475 23.54 -6.28 4.50
CA PRO A 475 24.76 -6.84 3.89
C PRO A 475 25.86 -7.19 4.89
#